data_AF-A0A7S2MGC5-F1
#
_entry.id   AF-A0A7S2MGC5-F1
#
_cell.length_a   1.000
_cell.length_b   1.000
_cell.length_c   1.000
_cell.angle_alpha   90.00
_cell.angle_beta   90.00
_cell.angle_gamma   90.00
#
_symmetry.space_group_name_H-M   'P 1'
#
loop_
_entity.id
_entity.type
_entity.pdbx_description
1 polymer ?
#
loop_
_entity_poly.entity_id
_entity_poly.type
_entity_poly.pdbx_seq_one_letter_code
_entity_poly.pdbx_strand_id
1 'polypeptide(L)'
;GSAAELLWVHGSRDAVVLPRAAVEHMRALQDLGANVEFHLLPELGFDVNDEVLAFFHAWLGKRLLASMVSEEEEEVEQGEPGEGDEGDGGGEDQPKQPKESQEAAHQEGGVVAEPDTKAPAVASDAPAPPPAA
;
A
#
# COMPACT_ATOMS: atom_id res chain seq x y z
N GLY A 1 -8.82 -23.29 -14.55
CA GLY A 1 -9.34 -22.62 -13.35
C GLY A 1 -8.74 -21.23 -13.32
N SER A 2 -9.51 -20.20 -12.95
CA SER A 2 -8.94 -18.88 -12.73
C SER A 2 -7.98 -18.94 -11.54
N ALA A 3 -6.80 -18.33 -11.69
CA ALA A 3 -5.89 -18.13 -10.58
C ALA A 3 -6.57 -17.26 -9.51
N ALA A 4 -6.48 -17.64 -8.24
CA ALA A 4 -7.02 -16.82 -7.15
C ALA A 4 -6.21 -15.52 -7.04
N GLU A 5 -6.89 -14.38 -7.00
CA GLU A 5 -6.27 -13.07 -6.79
C GLU A 5 -6.36 -12.65 -5.33
N LEU A 6 -5.23 -12.27 -4.74
CA LEU A 6 -5.13 -11.93 -3.32
C LEU A 6 -4.40 -10.59 -3.14
N LEU A 7 -4.90 -9.79 -2.20
CA LEU A 7 -4.14 -8.71 -1.57
C LEU A 7 -3.61 -9.24 -0.24
N TRP A 8 -2.32 -9.06 0.02
CA TRP A 8 -1.73 -9.31 1.33
C TRP A 8 -0.92 -8.10 1.76
N VAL A 9 -1.41 -7.40 2.77
CA VAL A 9 -0.68 -6.30 3.44
C VAL A 9 -0.17 -6.81 4.78
N HIS A 10 1.11 -6.58 5.08
CA HIS A 10 1.74 -7.04 6.32
C HIS A 10 2.59 -5.93 6.95
N GLY A 11 2.65 -5.90 8.28
CA GLY A 11 3.50 -4.95 9.00
C GLY A 11 4.91 -5.47 9.22
N SER A 12 5.94 -4.68 8.92
CA SER A 12 7.34 -5.09 9.12
C SER A 12 7.74 -5.17 10.60
N ARG A 13 6.97 -4.51 11.47
CA ARG A 13 7.17 -4.47 12.92
C ARG A 13 6.14 -5.33 13.66
N ASP A 14 5.41 -6.19 12.94
CA ASP A 14 4.46 -7.12 13.54
C ASP A 14 5.22 -8.17 14.39
N ALA A 15 4.98 -8.12 15.70
CA ALA A 15 5.58 -9.02 16.68
C ALA A 15 4.73 -10.27 16.95
N VAL A 16 3.50 -10.32 16.43
CA VAL A 16 2.56 -11.43 16.59
C VAL A 16 2.65 -12.37 15.41
N VAL A 17 2.59 -11.83 14.19
CA VAL A 17 2.79 -12.57 12.94
C VAL A 17 4.06 -12.07 12.28
N LEU A 18 5.12 -12.87 12.36
CA LEU A 18 6.44 -12.43 11.93
C LEU A 18 6.47 -12.14 10.41
N PRO A 19 7.08 -11.02 9.97
CA PRO A 19 7.18 -10.66 8.54
C PRO A 19 7.79 -11.75 7.68
N ARG A 20 8.76 -12.49 8.23
CA ARG A 20 9.39 -13.62 7.56
C ARG A 20 8.38 -14.72 7.21
N ALA A 21 7.48 -15.06 8.14
CA ALA A 21 6.44 -16.06 7.89
C ALA A 21 5.45 -15.58 6.82
N ALA A 22 5.09 -14.30 6.83
CA ALA A 22 4.24 -13.71 5.79
C ALA A 22 4.88 -13.83 4.39
N VAL A 23 6.17 -13.53 4.25
CA VAL A 23 6.90 -13.69 2.97
C VAL A 23 7.01 -15.15 2.54
N GLU A 24 7.30 -16.07 3.47
CA GLU A 24 7.37 -17.51 3.18
C GLU A 24 6.02 -18.05 2.69
N HIS A 25 4.92 -17.69 3.35
CA HIS A 25 3.57 -18.10 2.96
C HIS A 25 3.12 -17.46 1.64
N MET A 26 3.44 -16.18 1.41
CA MET A 26 3.13 -15.51 0.15
C MET A 26 3.77 -16.23 -1.03
N ARG A 27 5.05 -16.64 -0.90
CA ARG A 27 5.73 -17.44 -1.94
C ARG A 27 5.06 -18.79 -2.16
N ALA A 28 4.70 -19.48 -1.08
CA ALA A 28 3.99 -20.75 -1.19
C ALA A 28 2.64 -20.61 -1.93
N LEU A 29 1.91 -19.52 -1.72
CA LEU A 29 0.68 -19.23 -2.46
C LEU A 29 0.96 -18.96 -3.95
N GLN A 30 2.02 -18.22 -4.27
CA GLN A 30 2.43 -17.98 -5.65
C GLN A 30 2.86 -19.28 -6.36
N ASP A 31 3.58 -20.16 -5.67
CA ASP A 31 3.98 -21.47 -6.19
C ASP A 31 2.76 -22.38 -6.47
N LEU A 32 1.66 -22.19 -5.73
CA LEU A 32 0.38 -22.86 -5.98
C LEU A 32 -0.45 -22.21 -7.09
N GLY A 33 0.05 -21.16 -7.74
CA GLY A 33 -0.58 -20.49 -8.87
C GLY A 33 -1.51 -19.35 -8.48
N ALA A 34 -1.45 -18.84 -7.24
CA ALA A 34 -2.18 -17.65 -6.84
C ALA A 34 -1.48 -16.36 -7.30
N ASN A 35 -2.24 -15.34 -7.68
CA ASN A 35 -1.72 -14.02 -7.98
C ASN A 35 -1.81 -13.15 -6.71
N VAL A 36 -0.68 -12.95 -6.04
CA VAL A 36 -0.61 -12.22 -4.77
C VAL A 36 0.04 -10.85 -4.96
N GLU A 37 -0.72 -9.79 -4.67
CA GLU A 37 -0.20 -8.44 -4.50
C GLU A 37 0.21 -8.25 -3.04
N PHE A 38 1.53 -8.29 -2.77
CA PHE A 38 2.09 -8.24 -1.42
C PHE A 38 2.70 -6.87 -1.10
N HIS A 39 2.25 -6.26 0.00
CA HIS A 39 2.75 -4.99 0.52
C HIS A 39 3.28 -5.16 1.94
N LEU A 40 4.52 -4.74 2.17
CA LEU A 40 5.15 -4.77 3.50
C LEU A 40 5.34 -3.34 4.01
N LEU A 41 4.66 -2.98 5.09
CA LEU A 41 4.64 -1.61 5.60
C LEU A 41 5.67 -1.44 6.73
N PRO A 42 6.69 -0.55 6.59
CA PRO A 42 7.80 -0.44 7.52
C PRO A 42 7.38 -0.15 8.96
N GLU A 43 6.43 0.77 9.17
CA GLU A 43 6.05 1.22 10.52
C GLU A 43 4.86 0.47 11.13
N LEU A 44 4.23 -0.43 10.37
CA LEU A 44 3.05 -1.15 10.84
C LEU A 44 3.44 -2.33 11.74
N GLY A 45 2.79 -2.43 12.91
CA GLY A 45 2.84 -3.56 13.83
C GLY A 45 1.72 -4.57 13.60
N PHE A 46 1.18 -5.15 14.68
CA PHE A 46 -0.03 -5.97 14.63
C PHE A 46 -1.27 -5.08 14.74
N ASP A 47 -1.60 -4.36 13.67
CA ASP A 47 -2.74 -3.44 13.65
C ASP A 47 -3.21 -3.15 12.21
N VAL A 48 -4.25 -2.33 12.08
CA VAL A 48 -4.76 -1.76 10.82
C VAL A 48 -4.73 -0.23 10.92
N ASN A 49 -4.17 0.43 9.92
CA ASN A 49 -4.14 1.89 9.83
C ASN A 49 -4.70 2.38 8.47
N ASP A 50 -4.75 3.70 8.28
CA ASP A 50 -5.29 4.32 7.06
C ASP A 50 -4.53 3.91 5.79
N GLU A 51 -3.22 3.64 5.90
CA GLU A 51 -2.40 3.18 4.78
C GLU A 51 -2.84 1.77 4.32
N VAL A 52 -3.09 0.85 5.25
CA VAL A 52 -3.65 -0.48 4.94
C VAL A 52 -5.01 -0.36 4.25
N LEU A 53 -5.88 0.52 4.77
CA LEU A 53 -7.20 0.75 4.18
C LEU A 53 -7.09 1.33 2.77
N ALA A 54 -6.15 2.24 2.52
CA ALA A 54 -5.91 2.78 1.19
C ALA A 54 -5.54 1.69 0.17
N PHE A 55 -4.65 0.76 0.53
CA PHE A 55 -4.34 -0.40 -0.32
C PHE A 55 -5.57 -1.26 -0.58
N PHE A 56 -6.36 -1.54 0.46
CA PHE A 56 -7.56 -2.34 0.34
C PHE A 56 -8.59 -1.71 -0.60
N HIS A 57 -8.90 -0.42 -0.41
CA HIS A 57 -9.85 0.31 -1.26
C HIS A 57 -9.38 0.39 -2.70
N ALA A 58 -8.10 0.68 -2.94
CA ALA A 58 -7.55 0.73 -4.30
C ALA A 58 -7.60 -0.64 -4.99
N TRP A 59 -7.24 -1.71 -4.27
CA TRP A 59 -7.23 -3.08 -4.80
C TRP A 59 -8.64 -3.57 -5.13
N LEU A 60 -9.61 -3.29 -4.25
CA LEU A 60 -11.00 -3.68 -4.43
C LEU A 60 -11.67 -2.86 -5.54
N GLY A 61 -11.43 -1.54 -5.57
CA GLY A 61 -11.98 -0.64 -6.59
C GLY A 61 -11.60 -1.05 -8.00
N LYS A 62 -10.33 -1.40 -8.23
CA LYS A 62 -9.86 -1.91 -9.54
C LYS A 62 -10.65 -3.13 -10.01
N ARG A 63 -11.00 -4.04 -9.10
CA ARG A 63 -11.70 -5.30 -9.42
C ARG A 63 -13.18 -5.12 -9.63
N LEU A 64 -13.82 -4.34 -8.76
CA LEU A 64 -15.24 -4.02 -8.91
C LEU A 64 -15.49 -3.24 -10.20
N LEU A 65 -14.64 -2.26 -10.52
CA LEU A 65 -14.74 -1.53 -11.79
C LEU A 65 -14.53 -2.44 -13.00
N ALA A 66 -13.51 -3.30 -12.98
CA ALA A 66 -13.29 -4.28 -14.05
C ALA A 66 -14.50 -5.20 -14.24
N SER A 67 -15.20 -5.57 -13.16
CA SER A 67 -16.41 -6.39 -13.26
C SER A 67 -17.62 -5.65 -13.84
N MET A 68 -17.73 -4.33 -13.62
CA MET A 68 -18.85 -3.52 -14.11
C MET A 68 -18.68 -3.10 -15.58
N VAL A 69 -17.45 -2.79 -16.01
CA VAL A 69 -17.16 -2.40 -17.40
C VAL A 69 -17.30 -3.58 -18.38
N SER A 70 -17.24 -4.82 -17.88
CA SER A 70 -17.38 -6.02 -18.71
C SER A 70 -18.76 -6.19 -19.38
N GLU A 71 -19.78 -5.41 -19.00
CA GLU A 71 -21.14 -5.51 -19.56
C GLU A 71 -21.49 -4.41 -20.58
N GLU A 72 -20.66 -3.38 -20.78
CA GLU A 72 -21.01 -2.19 -21.59
C GLU A 72 -20.34 -2.13 -22.99
N GLU A 73 -19.56 -3.12 -23.42
CA GLU A 73 -18.87 -3.10 -24.73
C GLU A 73 -19.58 -3.86 -25.88
N GLU A 74 -20.82 -4.34 -25.73
CA GLU A 74 -21.62 -4.90 -26.84
C GLU A 74 -22.91 -4.11 -27.09
N GLU A 75 -22.80 -2.91 -27.65
CA GLU A 75 -23.78 -2.14 -28.46
C GLU A 75 -23.22 -0.69 -28.49
N VAL A 76 -22.79 -0.09 -29.60
CA VAL A 76 -23.63 0.35 -30.72
C VAL A 76 -22.84 0.40 -32.03
N GLU A 77 -23.50 -0.19 -33.01
CA GLU A 77 -23.35 -0.18 -34.45
C GLU A 77 -22.99 1.18 -35.09
N GLN A 78 -22.32 1.09 -36.24
CA GLN A 78 -21.84 2.18 -37.08
C GLN A 78 -22.95 3.20 -37.42
N GLY A 79 -22.79 4.44 -36.97
CA GLY A 79 -23.55 5.60 -37.43
C GLY A 79 -22.62 6.62 -38.09
N GLU A 80 -22.86 6.88 -39.37
CA GLU A 80 -22.10 7.78 -40.25
C GLU A 80 -21.88 9.21 -39.69
N PRO A 81 -20.75 9.86 -40.01
CA PRO A 81 -20.53 11.28 -39.66
C PRO A 81 -21.32 12.20 -40.61
N GLY A 82 -22.38 12.79 -40.08
CA GLY A 82 -23.10 13.90 -40.72
C GLY A 82 -22.39 15.24 -40.51
N GLU A 83 -22.09 15.92 -41.63
CA GLU A 83 -21.61 17.29 -41.72
C GLU A 83 -22.57 18.32 -41.09
N GLY A 84 -22.00 19.39 -40.52
CA GLY A 84 -22.64 20.70 -40.42
C GLY A 84 -22.63 21.33 -39.02
N ASP A 85 -21.80 22.37 -38.83
CA ASP A 85 -22.25 23.78 -38.69
C ASP A 85 -21.19 24.62 -37.96
N GLU A 86 -20.65 25.60 -38.68
CA GLU A 86 -19.64 26.55 -38.20
C GLU A 86 -20.33 27.70 -37.46
N GLY A 87 -20.18 27.73 -36.13
CA GLY A 87 -20.62 28.83 -35.26
C GLY A 87 -19.46 29.67 -34.73
N ASP A 88 -19.14 30.73 -35.47
CA ASP A 88 -18.75 32.09 -35.03
C ASP A 88 -18.99 32.38 -33.52
N GLY A 89 -18.12 32.97 -32.69
CA GLY A 89 -17.05 33.94 -32.91
C GLY A 89 -17.15 35.00 -31.79
N GLY A 90 -16.10 35.15 -30.96
CA GLY A 90 -15.81 36.40 -30.22
C GLY A 90 -16.16 36.47 -28.73
N GLY A 91 -15.18 36.89 -27.91
CA GLY A 91 -15.41 37.36 -26.54
C GLY A 91 -14.19 37.25 -25.62
N GLU A 92 -13.29 38.21 -25.73
CA GLU A 92 -12.04 38.39 -24.98
C GLU A 92 -12.29 38.63 -23.47
N ASP A 93 -11.42 38.11 -22.58
CA ASP A 93 -10.71 38.92 -21.57
C ASP A 93 -9.64 38.07 -20.83
N GLN A 94 -8.40 38.55 -20.83
CA GLN A 94 -7.29 38.03 -20.02
C GLN A 94 -7.27 38.75 -18.64
N PRO A 95 -6.13 38.88 -17.93
CA PRO A 95 -5.62 37.94 -16.94
C PRO A 95 -5.48 38.59 -15.54
N LYS A 96 -5.53 37.82 -14.45
CA LYS A 96 -4.97 38.25 -13.15
C LYS A 96 -4.35 37.09 -12.36
N GLN A 97 -3.04 36.93 -12.51
CA GLN A 97 -2.12 36.58 -11.40
C GLN A 97 -1.88 37.84 -10.54
N PRO A 98 -1.02 37.83 -9.51
CA PRO A 98 -0.68 36.82 -8.48
C PRO A 98 -0.87 37.42 -7.06
N LYS A 99 -0.80 36.63 -5.97
CA LYS A 99 -0.19 37.09 -4.69
C LYS A 99 0.43 35.95 -3.90
N GLU A 100 1.74 35.92 -4.03
CA GLU A 100 2.75 35.65 -3.01
C GLU A 100 2.30 35.95 -1.57
N SER A 101 2.57 35.02 -0.64
CA SER A 101 2.84 35.37 0.76
C SER A 101 3.89 34.42 1.32
N GLN A 102 4.93 35.08 1.80
CA GLN A 102 6.18 34.60 2.36
C GLN A 102 6.03 34.15 3.83
N GLU A 103 7.10 33.49 4.30
CA GLU A 103 7.60 33.44 5.69
C GLU A 103 6.80 32.57 6.68
N ALA A 104 7.39 31.82 7.62
CA ALA A 104 8.69 31.87 8.31
C ALA A 104 9.09 30.42 8.71
N ALA A 105 10.32 29.95 8.52
CA ALA A 105 11.47 30.08 9.40
C ALA A 105 11.31 29.51 10.83
N HIS A 106 12.15 28.51 11.13
CA HIS A 106 12.76 28.16 12.42
C HIS A 106 11.87 27.83 13.63
N GLN A 107 11.99 26.60 14.13
CA GLN A 107 12.57 26.45 15.47
C GLN A 107 13.28 25.11 15.68
N GLU A 108 14.52 25.23 16.13
CA GLU A 108 15.40 24.19 16.62
C GLU A 108 14.93 23.64 17.98
N GLY A 109 15.42 22.45 18.34
CA GLY A 109 15.65 22.09 19.74
C GLY A 109 14.69 21.06 20.32
N GLY A 110 15.12 19.80 20.33
CA GLY A 110 14.43 18.71 21.03
C GLY A 110 15.40 17.60 21.39
N VAL A 111 16.18 17.86 22.44
CA VAL A 111 17.05 16.97 23.24
C VAL A 111 16.86 15.47 22.98
N VAL A 112 17.90 14.85 22.39
CA VAL A 112 18.12 13.40 22.44
C VAL A 112 18.39 13.01 23.89
N ALA A 113 17.39 12.40 24.53
CA ALA A 113 17.58 11.67 25.77
C ALA A 113 18.06 10.25 25.40
N GLU A 114 19.30 9.94 25.77
CA GLU A 114 19.87 8.60 25.73
C GLU A 114 19.04 7.66 26.64
N PRO A 115 18.57 6.50 26.17
CA PRO A 115 18.13 5.45 27.07
C PRO A 115 19.34 4.60 27.51
N ASP A 116 19.66 4.72 28.80
CA ASP A 116 20.52 3.82 29.57
C ASP A 116 20.27 2.35 29.21
N THR A 117 21.18 1.76 28.45
CA THR A 117 21.20 0.32 28.18
C THR A 117 21.95 -0.38 29.30
N LYS A 118 21.22 -0.77 30.35
CA LYS A 118 21.72 -1.72 31.35
C LYS A 118 20.89 -3.00 31.31
N ALA A 119 21.27 -3.91 30.40
CA ALA A 119 20.82 -5.28 30.44
C ALA A 119 21.49 -6.03 31.62
N PRO A 120 20.74 -6.75 32.47
CA PRO A 120 21.33 -7.66 33.43
C PRO A 120 21.86 -8.93 32.73
N ALA A 121 23.06 -9.35 33.12
CA ALA A 121 23.71 -10.55 32.65
C ALA A 121 22.85 -11.79 32.95
N VAL A 122 22.56 -12.55 31.90
CA VAL A 122 21.98 -13.90 31.97
C VAL A 122 23.06 -14.87 32.44
N ALA A 123 22.90 -15.44 33.64
CA ALA A 123 23.64 -16.63 34.05
C ALA A 123 22.87 -17.85 33.55
N SER A 124 23.33 -18.44 32.45
CA SER A 124 22.86 -19.75 31.99
C SER A 124 23.58 -20.84 32.78
N ASP A 125 22.91 -21.34 33.82
CA ASP A 125 23.26 -22.60 34.49
C ASP A 125 22.69 -23.75 33.64
N ALA A 126 23.51 -24.31 32.76
CA ALA A 126 23.16 -25.49 31.99
C ALA A 126 23.68 -26.75 32.72
N PRO A 127 22.84 -27.76 33.01
CA PRO A 127 23.28 -28.99 33.63
C PRO A 127 24.10 -29.85 32.66
N ALA A 128 25.13 -30.51 33.20
CA ALA A 128 26.02 -31.40 32.47
C ALA A 128 25.28 -32.58 31.81
N PRO A 129 25.69 -33.04 30.62
CA PRO A 129 25.07 -34.19 29.98
C PRO A 129 25.39 -35.49 30.75
N PRO A 130 24.48 -36.48 30.73
CA PRO A 130 24.72 -37.77 31.37
C PRO A 130 25.82 -38.56 30.64
N PRO A 131 26.55 -39.43 31.35
CA PRO A 131 27.56 -40.28 30.74
C PRO A 131 26.89 -41.29 29.80
N ALA A 132 27.49 -41.46 28.62
CA ALA A 132 27.08 -42.46 27.65
C ALA A 132 27.22 -43.87 28.23
N ALA A 133 26.18 -44.69 28.03
CA ALA A 133 26.17 -46.13 28.31
C ALA A 133 26.19 -46.91 27.00
#